data_AF-A0A8B7E4I3-F1
#
_entry.id   AF-A0A8B7E4I3-F1
#
_cell.length_a   1.000
_cell.length_b   1.000
_cell.length_c   1.000
_cell.angle_alpha   90.00
_cell.angle_beta   90.00
_cell.angle_gamma   90.00
#
_symmetry.space_group_name_H-M   'P 1'
#
loop_
_entity.id
_entity.type
_entity.pdbx_description
1 polymer ?
#
loop_
_entity_poly.entity_id
_entity_poly.type
_entity_poly.pdbx_seq_one_letter_code
_entity_poly.pdbx_strand_id
1 'polypeptide(L)'
;MSFRGDDDCFGSVHNGNFTMSSELIVQFDSFLAQHIEKFENKGKGSTSYLSFNIYEQFISIMVDNVKEMVKEIKEAKYFSISIDSTPDISQVDQLSFIFWYVQKNDSPVERFLGFLSNSGHKSE
;
A
#
# COMPACT_ATOMS: atom_id res chain seq x y z
N MET A 1 -7.94 -10.47 0.86
CA MET A 1 -8.46 -9.64 1.97
C MET A 1 -8.71 -8.25 1.41
N SER A 2 -9.89 -7.67 1.63
CA SER A 2 -10.29 -6.40 0.99
C SER A 2 -9.97 -5.20 1.87
N PHE A 3 -9.57 -4.09 1.26
CA PHE A 3 -9.39 -2.80 1.97
C PHE A 3 -10.71 -2.31 2.58
N ARG A 4 -11.81 -2.61 1.91
CA ARG A 4 -13.19 -2.30 2.29
C ARG A 4 -13.89 -3.54 2.85
N GLY A 5 -14.65 -3.35 3.93
CA GLY A 5 -15.53 -4.36 4.52
C GLY A 5 -16.99 -4.16 4.10
N ASP A 6 -17.87 -4.92 4.75
CA ASP A 6 -19.32 -4.75 4.59
C ASP A 6 -19.80 -3.47 5.30
N ASP A 7 -19.07 -3.03 6.33
CA ASP A 7 -19.23 -1.75 7.03
C ASP A 7 -17.87 -1.05 7.28
N ASP A 8 -17.94 0.19 7.78
CA ASP A 8 -16.82 1.01 8.25
C ASP A 8 -16.84 1.24 9.77
N CYS A 9 -17.61 0.43 10.50
CA CYS A 9 -17.76 0.61 11.94
C CYS A 9 -16.49 0.17 12.67
N PHE A 10 -15.98 1.05 13.53
CA PHE A 10 -14.88 0.70 14.44
C PHE A 10 -15.38 -0.36 15.44
N GLY A 11 -14.61 -1.43 15.61
CA GLY A 11 -14.91 -2.61 16.42
C GLY A 11 -15.78 -3.66 15.72
N SER A 12 -16.21 -3.46 14.47
CA SER A 12 -16.98 -4.46 13.73
C SER A 12 -16.09 -5.58 13.19
N VAL A 13 -16.54 -6.83 13.31
CA VAL A 13 -15.89 -7.99 12.69
C VAL A 13 -16.06 -8.02 11.17
N HIS A 14 -16.93 -7.17 10.63
CA HIS A 14 -17.22 -7.06 9.21
C HIS A 14 -16.57 -5.84 8.55
N ASN A 15 -15.74 -5.09 9.30
CA ASN A 15 -15.03 -3.95 8.75
C ASN A 15 -13.87 -4.38 7.83
N GLY A 16 -13.39 -3.44 7.03
CA GLY A 16 -12.30 -3.69 6.07
C GLY A 16 -10.92 -3.58 6.69
N ASN A 17 -9.91 -4.08 5.97
CA ASN A 17 -8.51 -4.00 6.41
C ASN A 17 -8.04 -2.57 6.71
N PHE A 18 -8.60 -1.55 6.04
CA PHE A 18 -8.24 -0.16 6.30
C PHE A 18 -8.65 0.28 7.72
N THR A 19 -9.89 -0.01 8.13
CA THR A 19 -10.41 0.31 9.46
C THR A 19 -9.66 -0.49 10.51
N MET A 20 -9.47 -1.80 10.31
CA MET A 20 -8.70 -2.66 11.22
C MET A 20 -7.24 -2.20 11.38
N SER A 21 -6.60 -1.74 10.31
CA SER A 21 -5.25 -1.18 10.39
C SER A 21 -5.24 0.14 11.16
N SER A 22 -6.27 0.97 10.98
CA SER A 22 -6.42 2.23 11.72
C SER A 22 -6.63 1.96 13.23
N GLU A 23 -7.41 0.94 13.59
CA GLU A 23 -7.59 0.45 14.97
C GLU A 23 -6.29 -0.03 15.61
N LEU A 24 -5.39 -0.62 14.80
CA LEU A 24 -4.07 -1.00 15.28
C LEU A 24 -3.19 0.24 15.52
N ILE A 25 -3.19 1.20 14.59
CA ILE A 25 -2.35 2.41 14.68
C ILE A 25 -2.74 3.26 15.90
N VAL A 26 -4.04 3.41 16.21
CA VAL A 26 -4.48 4.20 17.37
C VAL A 26 -4.01 3.67 18.72
N GLN A 27 -3.62 2.40 18.81
CA GLN A 27 -3.01 1.88 20.04
C GLN A 27 -1.66 2.55 20.34
N PHE A 28 -1.02 3.14 19.34
CA PHE A 28 0.30 3.76 19.41
C PHE A 28 0.31 5.26 19.11
N ASP A 29 -0.81 5.82 18.62
CA ASP A 29 -0.96 7.25 18.31
C ASP A 29 -2.13 7.86 19.09
N SER A 30 -1.80 8.63 20.13
CA SER A 30 -2.79 9.25 21.01
C SER A 30 -3.59 10.36 20.34
N PHE A 31 -3.04 11.03 19.32
CA PHE A 31 -3.76 12.04 18.56
C PHE A 31 -4.84 11.38 17.69
N LEU A 32 -4.47 10.30 16.99
CA LEU A 32 -5.43 9.55 16.18
C LEU A 32 -6.48 8.87 17.07
N ALA A 33 -6.09 8.34 18.24
CA ALA A 33 -7.03 7.75 19.20
C ALA A 33 -8.11 8.74 19.64
N GLN A 34 -7.73 9.96 20.02
CA GLN A 34 -8.68 11.01 20.40
C GLN A 34 -9.63 11.39 19.24
N HIS A 35 -9.11 11.39 18.01
CA HIS A 35 -9.91 11.68 16.84
C HIS A 35 -10.94 10.58 16.57
N ILE A 36 -10.54 9.31 16.65
CA ILE A 36 -11.45 8.17 16.47
C ILE A 36 -12.49 8.14 17.60
N GLU A 37 -12.10 8.23 18.87
CA GLU A 37 -13.05 8.29 20.00
C GLU A 37 -14.10 9.41 19.82
N LYS A 38 -13.66 10.56 19.29
CA LYS A 38 -14.56 11.69 19.07
C LYS A 38 -15.50 11.51 17.89
N PHE A 39 -15.15 10.74 16.86
CA PHE A 39 -15.89 10.74 15.59
C PHE A 39 -16.30 9.37 15.06
N GLU A 40 -15.88 8.28 15.70
CA GLU A 40 -16.25 6.92 15.33
C GLU A 40 -17.76 6.71 15.37
N ASN A 41 -18.26 5.93 14.42
CA ASN A 41 -19.64 5.42 14.41
C ASN A 41 -20.75 6.50 14.50
N LYS A 42 -20.43 7.79 14.26
CA LYS A 42 -21.40 8.91 14.30
C LYS A 42 -22.34 8.96 13.11
N GLY A 43 -22.11 8.13 12.09
CA GLY A 43 -22.89 8.12 10.86
C GLY A 43 -22.58 9.31 9.95
N LYS A 44 -23.54 9.65 9.09
CA LYS A 44 -23.38 10.69 8.04
C LYS A 44 -23.62 12.10 8.60
N GLY A 45 -23.00 13.11 7.99
CA GLY A 45 -23.27 14.53 8.27
C GLY A 45 -22.23 15.24 9.15
N SER A 46 -21.20 14.53 9.62
CA SER A 46 -20.04 15.13 10.29
C SER A 46 -18.77 15.00 9.43
N THR A 47 -17.97 16.06 9.37
CA THR A 47 -16.65 16.03 8.72
C THR A 47 -15.64 15.33 9.64
N SER A 48 -15.58 14.00 9.59
CA SER A 48 -14.69 13.17 10.42
C SER A 48 -13.46 12.64 9.68
N TYR A 49 -13.46 12.61 8.35
CA TYR A 49 -12.48 11.84 7.56
C TYR A 49 -12.41 10.34 7.92
N LEU A 50 -13.45 9.80 8.56
CA LEU A 50 -13.59 8.37 8.88
C LEU A 50 -14.73 7.73 8.07
N SER A 51 -15.09 8.33 6.94
CA SER A 51 -16.19 7.82 6.12
C SER A 51 -15.81 6.54 5.42
N PHE A 52 -16.82 5.75 5.10
CA PHE A 52 -16.73 4.50 4.36
C PHE A 52 -15.86 4.52 3.09
N ASN A 53 -15.71 5.68 2.44
CA ASN A 53 -14.93 5.81 1.20
C ASN A 53 -13.55 6.46 1.41
N ILE A 54 -13.11 6.73 2.64
CA ILE A 54 -11.83 7.42 2.87
C ILE A 54 -10.64 6.62 2.34
N TYR A 55 -10.70 5.29 2.40
CA TYR A 55 -9.63 4.41 1.93
C TYR A 55 -9.33 4.61 0.42
N GLU A 56 -10.32 5.00 -0.38
CA GLU A 56 -10.13 5.32 -1.81
C GLU A 56 -9.20 6.52 -2.02
N GLN A 57 -9.24 7.51 -1.12
CA GLN A 57 -8.32 8.66 -1.18
C GLN A 57 -6.89 8.23 -0.89
N PHE A 58 -6.69 7.36 0.10
CA PHE A 58 -5.37 6.78 0.38
C PHE A 58 -4.85 5.97 -0.80
N ILE A 59 -5.69 5.14 -1.42
CA ILE A 59 -5.33 4.39 -2.63
C ILE A 59 -4.94 5.35 -3.75
N SER A 60 -5.71 6.42 -3.97
CA SER A 60 -5.40 7.42 -5.00
C SER A 60 -4.03 8.07 -4.79
N ILE A 61 -3.71 8.45 -3.54
CA ILE A 61 -2.40 9.04 -3.20
C ILE A 61 -1.28 8.03 -3.45
N MET A 62 -1.46 6.76 -3.07
CA MET A 62 -0.47 5.71 -3.33
C MET A 62 -0.27 5.50 -4.84
N VAL A 63 -1.34 5.51 -5.62
CA VAL A 63 -1.27 5.39 -7.09
C VAL A 63 -0.48 6.55 -7.69
N ASP A 64 -0.69 7.78 -7.22
CA ASP A 64 0.05 8.93 -7.74
C ASP A 64 1.54 8.88 -7.38
N ASN A 65 1.89 8.41 -6.17
CA ASN A 65 3.29 8.14 -5.80
C ASN A 65 3.93 7.08 -6.71
N VAL A 66 3.21 6.01 -7.05
CA VAL A 66 3.71 4.98 -7.98
C VAL A 66 3.89 5.56 -9.39
N LYS A 67 2.98 6.40 -9.87
CA LYS A 67 3.13 7.08 -11.17
C LYS A 67 4.35 7.99 -11.20
N GLU A 68 4.60 8.74 -10.11
CA GLU A 68 5.78 9.61 -9.99
C GLU A 68 7.06 8.78 -10.03
N MET A 69 7.12 7.69 -9.27
CA MET A 69 8.25 6.75 -9.30
C MET A 69 8.51 6.22 -10.73
N VAL A 70 7.47 5.80 -11.45
CA VAL A 70 7.61 5.32 -12.84
C VAL A 70 8.12 6.43 -13.77
N LYS A 71 7.67 7.68 -13.55
CA LYS A 71 8.15 8.84 -14.31
C LYS A 71 9.64 9.08 -14.04
N GLU A 72 10.07 9.06 -12.78
CA GLU A 72 11.49 9.23 -12.42
C GLU A 72 12.38 8.19 -13.09
N ILE A 73 11.98 6.91 -13.05
CA ILE A 73 12.70 5.81 -13.71
C ILE A 73 12.82 6.05 -15.21
N LYS A 74 11.73 6.50 -15.87
CA LYS A 74 11.73 6.80 -17.32
C LYS A 74 12.60 7.99 -17.70
N GLU A 75 12.75 8.98 -16.81
CA GLU A 75 13.59 10.15 -17.04
C GLU A 75 15.07 9.91 -16.68
N ALA A 76 15.38 8.86 -15.91
CA ALA A 76 16.73 8.58 -15.47
C ALA A 76 17.65 8.20 -16.63
N LYS A 77 18.84 8.80 -16.67
CA LYS A 77 19.88 8.48 -17.65
C LYS A 77 20.46 7.09 -17.43
N TYR A 78 20.58 6.68 -16.16
CA TYR A 78 21.11 5.40 -15.75
C TYR A 78 20.11 4.71 -14.84
N PHE A 79 19.81 3.45 -15.17
CA PHE A 79 18.99 2.59 -14.33
C PHE A 79 19.47 1.14 -14.45
N SER A 80 19.14 0.33 -13.45
CA SER A 80 19.25 -1.13 -13.50
C SER A 80 18.01 -1.75 -12.86
N ILE A 81 17.79 -3.01 -13.19
CA ILE A 81 16.69 -3.82 -12.64
C ILE A 81 17.33 -5.03 -11.98
N SER A 82 17.00 -5.25 -10.72
CA SER A 82 17.30 -6.47 -10.00
C SER A 82 16.05 -7.33 -9.94
N ILE A 83 16.18 -8.59 -10.32
CA ILE A 83 15.12 -9.59 -10.26
C ILE A 83 15.65 -10.73 -9.41
N ASP A 84 15.03 -10.95 -8.25
CA ASP A 84 15.43 -12.02 -7.33
C ASP A 84 14.28 -13.01 -7.09
N SER A 85 14.60 -14.30 -7.12
CA SER A 85 13.62 -15.37 -6.93
C SER A 85 13.56 -15.76 -5.47
N THR A 86 12.41 -15.54 -4.85
CA THR A 86 12.16 -15.89 -3.46
C THR A 86 10.99 -16.87 -3.40
N PRO A 87 11.15 -18.07 -2.81
CA PRO A 87 10.03 -18.96 -2.59
C PRO A 87 9.08 -18.34 -1.56
N ASP A 88 7.79 -18.23 -1.90
CA ASP A 88 6.75 -17.77 -0.97
C ASP A 88 6.35 -18.89 0.02
N ILE A 89 5.53 -18.57 1.03
CA ILE A 89 4.97 -19.50 2.04
C ILE A 89 4.30 -20.72 1.38
N SER A 90 3.75 -20.54 0.17
CA SER A 90 3.12 -21.58 -0.64
C SER A 90 4.09 -22.44 -1.47
N GLN A 91 5.41 -22.23 -1.34
CA GLN A 91 6.47 -22.83 -2.16
C GLN A 91 6.36 -22.54 -3.66
N VAL A 92 5.59 -21.51 -4.04
CA VAL A 92 5.57 -20.98 -5.41
C VAL A 92 6.64 -19.90 -5.50
N ASP A 93 7.48 -19.99 -6.54
CA ASP A 93 8.47 -18.96 -6.81
C ASP A 93 7.80 -17.62 -7.15
N GLN A 94 8.20 -16.58 -6.44
CA GLN A 94 7.85 -15.20 -6.76
C GLN A 94 9.13 -14.45 -7.11
N LEU A 95 9.05 -13.62 -8.15
CA LEU A 95 10.16 -12.77 -8.57
C LEU A 95 9.95 -11.38 -7.99
N SER A 96 10.84 -10.94 -7.11
CA SER A 96 10.88 -9.55 -6.67
C SER A 96 11.44 -8.67 -7.79
N PHE A 97 10.80 -7.53 -8.06
CA PHE A 97 11.25 -6.55 -9.04
C PHE A 97 11.70 -5.28 -8.33
N ILE A 98 12.98 -4.96 -8.45
CA ILE A 98 13.59 -3.81 -7.81
C ILE A 98 14.29 -2.95 -8.87
N PHE A 99 13.95 -1.67 -8.92
CA PHE A 99 14.62 -0.67 -9.74
C PHE A 99 15.70 0.05 -8.96
N TRP A 100 16.83 0.26 -9.60
CA TRP A 100 17.85 1.20 -9.16
C TRP A 100 17.99 2.27 -10.24
N TYR A 101 17.97 3.54 -9.87
CA TYR A 101 18.16 4.63 -10.83
C TYR A 101 18.87 5.81 -10.19
N VAL A 102 19.53 6.62 -11.02
CA VAL A 102 20.22 7.84 -10.58
C VAL A 102 19.32 9.03 -10.89
N GLN A 103 18.96 9.78 -9.85
CA GLN A 103 18.20 11.02 -9.96
C GLN A 103 19.03 12.14 -10.59
N LYS A 104 18.38 13.25 -10.96
CA LYS A 104 19.04 14.43 -11.54
C LYS A 104 20.07 15.11 -10.62
N ASN A 105 20.01 14.84 -9.32
CA ASN A 105 20.97 15.31 -8.32
C ASN A 105 22.12 14.30 -8.07
N ASP A 106 22.32 13.35 -8.99
CA ASP A 106 23.30 12.26 -8.91
C ASP A 106 23.12 11.31 -7.71
N SER A 107 21.95 11.33 -7.06
CA SER A 107 21.63 10.43 -5.96
C SER A 107 21.06 9.11 -6.48
N PRO A 108 21.64 7.95 -6.12
CA PRO A 108 21.06 6.65 -6.43
C PRO A 108 19.83 6.40 -5.56
N VAL A 109 18.80 5.80 -6.15
CA VAL A 109 17.55 5.42 -5.48
C VAL A 109 17.24 3.97 -5.80
N GLU A 110 16.88 3.22 -4.76
CA GLU A 110 16.29 1.89 -4.88
C GLU A 110 14.77 1.97 -4.70
N ARG A 111 14.02 1.28 -5.57
CA ARG A 111 12.57 1.18 -5.52
C ARG A 111 12.10 -0.24 -5.77
N PHE A 112 11.46 -0.84 -4.79
CA PHE A 112 10.69 -2.07 -4.98
C PHE A 112 9.41 -1.75 -5.77
N LEU A 113 9.20 -2.44 -6.89
CA LEU A 113 7.99 -2.31 -7.70
C LEU A 113 6.91 -3.30 -7.29
N GLY A 114 7.29 -4.53 -6.96
CA GLY A 114 6.33 -5.59 -6.66
C GLY A 114 6.90 -6.98 -6.88
N PHE A 115 6.07 -7.98 -6.61
CA PHE A 115 6.32 -9.36 -6.96
C PHE A 115 5.61 -9.73 -8.26
N LEU A 116 6.28 -10.48 -9.12
CA LEU A 116 5.66 -11.17 -10.25
C LEU A 116 5.55 -12.66 -9.93
N SER A 117 4.43 -13.27 -10.30
CA SER A 117 4.28 -14.72 -10.27
C SER A 117 5.25 -15.35 -11.25
N ASN A 118 6.11 -16.26 -10.77
CA ASN A 118 6.93 -17.08 -11.66
C ASN A 118 6.04 -18.20 -12.21
N SER A 119 5.35 -17.95 -13.33
CA SER A 119 4.69 -19.02 -14.07
C SER A 119 5.78 -19.81 -14.81
N GLY A 120 6.43 -20.72 -14.08
CA GLY A 120 7.56 -21.49 -14.55
C GLY A 120 7.32 -22.14 -15.91
N HIS A 121 8.39 -22.22 -16.70
CA HIS A 121 8.45 -23.04 -17.90
C HIS A 121 7.95 -24.45 -17.61
N LYS A 122 7.01 -24.94 -18.43
CA LYS A 122 6.83 -26.37 -18.60
C LYS A 122 8.14 -26.89 -19.16
N SER A 123 8.99 -27.45 -18.31
CA SER A 123 10.07 -28.34 -18.76
C SER A 123 9.41 -29.53 -19.46
N GLU A 124 9.67 -29.65 -20.76
CA GLU A 124 9.60 -30.94 -21.47
C GLU A 124 10.64 -31.92 -20.90
#